data_AF-X1S2E2-F1
#
_entry.id   AF-X1S2E2-F1
#
_cell.length_a   1.000
_cell.length_b   1.000
_cell.length_c   1.000
_cell.angle_alpha   90.00
_cell.angle_beta   90.00
_cell.angle_gamma   90.00
#
_symmetry.space_group_name_H-M   'P 1'
#
loop_
_entity.id
_entity.type
_entity.pdbx_description
1 polymer ?
#
loop_
_entity_poly.entity_id
_entity_poly.type
_entity_poly.pdbx_seq_one_letter_code
_entity_poly.pdbx_strand_id
1 'polypeptide(L)'
;GRTLIEIHRVLQPRGALVILPYAWITGQKWYERLAGWLFRVTGQAPEWNEKFNQPFEMMGFTISVERIVLDSSNLPLLFATRQEKIKGKA
;
A
#
# COMPACT_ATOMS: atom_id res chain seq x y z
N GLY A 1 3.98 14.32 2.87
CA GLY A 1 3.54 14.63 1.49
C GLY A 1 4.66 14.87 0.49
N ARG A 2 5.79 15.51 0.86
CA ARG A 2 6.84 15.94 -0.10
C ARG A 2 7.39 14.83 -1.00
N THR A 3 7.58 13.62 -0.45
CA THR A 3 8.05 12.45 -1.23
C THR A 3 7.08 12.07 -2.34
N LEU A 4 5.77 12.02 -2.06
CA LEU A 4 4.76 11.68 -3.07
C LEU A 4 4.67 12.73 -4.17
N ILE A 5 4.85 14.01 -3.83
CA ILE A 5 4.91 15.10 -4.82
C ILE A 5 6.08 14.90 -5.78
N GLU A 6 7.27 14.62 -5.26
CA GLU A 6 8.44 14.43 -6.11
C GLU A 6 8.33 13.17 -6.96
N ILE A 7 7.83 12.07 -6.39
CA ILE A 7 7.56 10.85 -7.17
C ILE A 7 6.56 11.16 -8.28
N HIS A 8 5.46 11.84 -7.98
CA HIS A 8 4.46 12.23 -8.99
C HIS A 8 5.08 13.09 -10.10
N ARG A 9 6.02 13.99 -9.77
CA ARG A 9 6.70 14.86 -10.74
C ARG A 9 7.61 14.09 -11.69
N VAL A 10 8.30 13.05 -11.21
CA VAL A 10 9.30 12.31 -12.01
C VAL A 10 8.77 11.03 -12.64
N LEU A 11 7.60 10.54 -12.21
CA LEU A 11 7.00 9.33 -12.75
C LEU A 11 6.66 9.52 -14.23
N GLN A 12 7.21 8.63 -15.06
CA GLN A 12 6.97 8.63 -16.51
C GLN A 12 5.49 8.40 -16.81
N PRO A 13 4.99 8.84 -17.99
CA PRO A 13 3.67 8.43 -18.47
C PRO A 13 3.54 6.91 -18.42
N ARG A 14 2.42 6.42 -17.85
CA ARG A 14 2.16 4.98 -17.59
C ARG A 14 3.13 4.30 -16.62
N GLY A 15 4.01 5.05 -15.96
CA GLY A 15 4.81 4.54 -14.84
C GLY A 15 3.94 4.24 -13.63
N ALA A 16 4.40 3.31 -12.80
CA ALA A 16 3.75 2.91 -11.56
C ALA A 16 4.71 3.07 -10.37
N LEU A 17 4.18 3.60 -9.27
CA LEU A 17 4.80 3.55 -7.95
C LEU A 17 4.27 2.29 -7.24
N VAL A 18 5.17 1.37 -6.90
CA VAL A 18 4.85 0.16 -6.14
C VAL A 18 5.40 0.31 -4.72
N ILE A 19 4.56 0.11 -3.71
CA ILE A 19 4.93 0.29 -2.31
C ILE A 19 4.58 -0.97 -1.53
N LEU A 20 5.57 -1.50 -0.80
CA LEU A 20 5.38 -2.49 0.25
C LEU A 20 5.48 -1.75 1.60
N PRO A 21 4.37 -1.37 2.23
CA PRO A 21 4.39 -0.51 3.42
C PRO A 21 4.82 -1.28 4.67
N TYR A 22 4.56 -2.59 4.71
CA TYR A 22 4.96 -3.51 5.76
C TYR A 22 4.80 -4.96 5.27
N ALA A 23 5.31 -5.92 6.03
CA ALA A 23 5.12 -7.35 5.80
C ALA A 23 4.70 -8.02 7.12
N TRP A 24 3.55 -8.69 7.14
CA TRP A 24 3.18 -9.49 8.31
C TRP A 24 3.76 -10.87 8.22
N ILE A 25 4.31 -11.36 9.32
CA ILE A 25 4.68 -12.76 9.47
C ILE A 25 3.41 -13.53 9.84
N THR A 26 2.99 -14.44 8.98
CA THR A 26 1.76 -15.25 9.11
C THR A 26 2.04 -16.75 9.02
N GLY A 27 3.17 -17.20 9.59
CA GLY A 27 3.52 -18.61 9.50
C GLY A 27 2.57 -19.54 10.28
N GLN A 28 2.61 -20.82 9.92
CA GLN A 28 1.70 -21.87 10.39
C GLN A 28 2.02 -22.39 11.80
N LYS A 29 3.08 -21.91 12.44
CA LYS A 29 3.53 -22.45 13.73
C LYS A 29 2.80 -21.75 14.89
N TRP A 30 2.49 -22.51 15.94
CA TRP A 30 1.68 -22.04 17.07
C TRP A 30 2.26 -20.79 17.77
N TYR A 31 3.58 -20.62 17.76
CA TYR A 31 4.25 -19.43 18.31
C TYR A 31 4.12 -18.18 17.43
N GLU A 32 3.93 -18.33 16.11
CA GLU A 32 3.65 -17.21 15.18
C GLU A 32 2.21 -16.71 15.34
N ARG A 33 1.27 -17.58 15.73
CA ARG A 33 -0.11 -17.18 16.08
C ARG A 33 -0.15 -16.36 17.37
N LEU A 34 0.71 -16.68 18.34
CA LEU A 34 0.89 -15.87 19.56
C LEU A 34 1.53 -14.51 19.24
N ALA A 35 2.51 -14.46 18.35
CA ALA A 35 3.07 -13.19 17.87
C ALA A 35 2.01 -12.35 17.16
N GLY A 36 1.22 -12.95 16.27
CA GLY A 36 0.09 -12.27 15.62
C GLY A 36 -0.96 -11.76 16.60
N TRP A 37 -1.27 -12.51 17.66
CA TRP A 37 -2.14 -12.06 18.75
C TRP A 37 -1.51 -10.92 19.55
N LEU A 38 -0.21 -11.01 19.88
CA LEU A 38 0.53 -9.97 20.61
C LEU A 38 0.57 -8.66 19.81
N PHE A 39 0.82 -8.71 18.51
CA PHE A 39 0.79 -7.52 17.63
C PHE A 39 -0.61 -6.91 17.51
N ARG A 40 -1.66 -7.74 17.58
CA ARG A 40 -3.05 -7.28 17.59
C ARG A 40 -3.44 -6.62 18.92
N VAL A 41 -3.00 -7.18 20.04
CA VAL A 41 -3.24 -6.64 21.39
C VAL A 41 -2.44 -5.37 21.65
N THR A 42 -1.23 -5.25 21.09
CA THR A 42 -0.35 -4.08 21.24
C THR A 42 -0.65 -2.95 20.23
N GLY A 43 -1.58 -3.15 19.29
CA GLY A 43 -1.87 -2.18 18.23
C GLY A 43 -0.73 -1.98 17.22
N GLN A 44 0.26 -2.88 17.22
CA GLN A 44 1.44 -2.82 16.36
C GLN A 44 1.25 -3.57 15.03
N ALA A 45 0.10 -4.19 14.81
CA ALA A 45 -0.34 -4.62 13.49
C ALA A 45 -1.24 -3.53 12.87
N PRO A 46 -0.74 -2.72 11.90
CA PRO A 46 -1.54 -1.69 11.27
C PRO A 46 -2.65 -2.30 10.39
N GLU A 47 -3.89 -2.40 10.88
CA GLU A 47 -5.01 -2.81 10.02
C GLU A 47 -5.15 -1.84 8.82
N TRP A 48 -5.13 -2.37 7.59
CA TRP A 48 -5.27 -1.53 6.39
C TRP A 48 -6.65 -0.88 6.36
N ASN A 49 -6.68 0.45 6.47
CA ASN A 49 -7.87 1.28 6.38
C ASN A 49 -7.83 2.10 5.08
N GLU A 50 -8.98 2.36 4.45
CA GLU A 50 -9.12 3.26 3.30
C GLU A 50 -8.47 4.64 3.50
N LYS A 51 -8.31 5.10 4.75
CA LYS A 51 -7.56 6.32 5.09
C LYS A 51 -6.10 6.30 4.64
N PHE A 52 -5.48 5.14 4.44
CA PHE A 52 -4.13 5.03 3.87
C PHE A 52 -4.07 5.47 2.41
N ASN A 53 -5.21 5.51 1.71
CA ASN A 53 -5.30 5.86 0.29
C ASN A 53 -5.35 7.37 0.08
N GLN A 54 -5.95 8.10 1.03
CA GLN A 54 -6.21 9.54 0.92
C GLN A 54 -4.97 10.38 0.54
N PRO A 55 -3.77 10.15 1.12
CA PRO A 55 -2.60 10.95 0.75
C PRO A 55 -2.17 10.78 -0.70
N PHE A 56 -2.47 9.63 -1.32
CA PHE A 56 -2.15 9.36 -2.72
C PHE A 56 -3.17 10.00 -3.65
N GLU A 57 -4.46 9.84 -3.33
CA GLU A 57 -5.57 10.44 -4.09
C GLU A 57 -5.46 11.97 -4.12
N MET A 58 -5.19 12.59 -2.97
CA MET A 58 -4.96 14.04 -2.87
C MET A 58 -3.78 14.53 -3.73
N MET A 59 -2.85 13.64 -4.07
CA MET A 59 -1.67 13.94 -4.89
C MET A 59 -1.86 13.56 -6.37
N GLY A 60 -3.07 13.18 -6.78
CA GLY A 60 -3.38 12.85 -8.18
C GLY A 60 -2.95 11.45 -8.60
N PHE A 61 -2.77 10.53 -7.66
CA PHE A 61 -2.60 9.12 -7.95
C PHE A 61 -3.95 8.39 -7.98
N THR A 62 -4.10 7.45 -8.90
CA THR A 62 -5.05 6.34 -8.80
C THR A 62 -4.34 5.21 -8.07
N ILE A 63 -4.95 4.68 -7.02
CA ILE A 63 -4.35 3.57 -6.26
C ILE A 63 -5.17 2.29 -6.36
N SER A 64 -4.48 1.16 -6.27
CA SER A 64 -5.05 -0.13 -5.94
C SER A 64 -4.16 -0.83 -4.91
N VAL A 65 -4.76 -1.74 -4.14
CA VAL A 65 -4.05 -2.53 -3.13
C VAL A 65 -4.27 -4.00 -3.43
N GLU A 66 -3.18 -4.74 -3.58
CA GLU A 66 -3.19 -6.19 -3.73
C GLU A 66 -2.58 -6.83 -2.51
N ARG A 67 -3.19 -7.88 -1.96
CA ARG A 67 -2.59 -8.65 -0.87
C ARG A 67 -1.97 -9.91 -1.43
N ILE A 68 -0.65 -10.00 -1.36
CA ILE A 68 0.10 -11.20 -1.70
C ILE A 68 0.23 -12.04 -0.43
N VAL A 69 -0.32 -13.26 -0.48
CA VAL A 69 -0.22 -14.24 0.60
C VAL A 69 0.87 -15.25 0.24
N LEU A 70 1.85 -15.39 1.12
CA LEU A 70 2.94 -16.35 1.06
C LEU A 70 2.86 -17.30 2.27
N ASP A 71 3.56 -18.42 2.23
CA ASP A 71 3.49 -19.48 3.25
C ASP A 71 3.72 -18.99 4.69
N SER A 72 4.56 -17.96 4.85
CA SER A 72 4.90 -17.38 6.15
C SER A 72 4.66 -15.89 6.24
N SER A 73 4.03 -15.27 5.24
CA SER A 73 3.80 -13.82 5.28
C SER A 73 2.64 -13.30 4.44
N ASN A 74 2.08 -12.17 4.86
CA ASN A 74 1.11 -11.40 4.11
C ASN A 74 1.68 -10.02 3.77
N LEU A 75 1.66 -9.67 2.49
CA LEU A 75 2.26 -8.46 1.93
C LEU A 75 1.17 -7.66 1.20
N PRO A 76 0.72 -6.50 1.72
CA PRO A 76 -0.03 -5.58 0.89
C PRO A 76 0.92 -4.82 -0.02
N LEU A 77 0.71 -4.92 -1.31
CA LEU A 77 1.34 -4.10 -2.31
C LEU A 77 0.37 -3.01 -2.73
N LEU A 78 0.80 -1.76 -2.64
CA LEU A 78 0.09 -0.65 -3.24
C LEU A 78 0.65 -0.40 -4.62
N PHE A 79 -0.25 -0.24 -5.58
CA PHE A 79 0.06 0.22 -6.92
C PHE A 79 -0.56 1.60 -7.08
N ALA A 80 0.29 2.61 -7.26
CA ALA A 80 -0.14 3.98 -7.50
C ALA A 80 0.31 4.42 -8.89
N THR A 81 -0.64 4.84 -9.72
CA THR A 81 -0.39 5.37 -11.07
C THR A 81 -0.86 6.80 -11.13
N ARG A 82 -0.24 7.62 -11.98
CA ARG A 82 -0.70 8.99 -12.19
C ARG A 82 -2.07 8.98 -12.86
N GLN A 83 -3.02 9.77 -12.35
CA GLN A 83 -4.29 9.99 -13.03
C GLN A 83 -4.04 10.64 -14.39
N GLU A 84 -4.42 9.97 -15.46
CA GLU A 84 -4.45 10.60 -16.78
C GLU A 84 -5.58 11.62 -16.78
N LYS A 85 -5.24 12.89 -16.99
CA LYS A 85 -6.25 13.89 -17.34
C LYS A 85 -6.80 13.50 -18.70
N ILE A 86 -8.05 13.02 -18.74
CA ILE A 86 -8.79 12.88 -20.00
C ILE A 86 -8.81 14.28 -20.62
N LYS A 87 -8.07 14.49 -21.72
CA LYS A 87 -8.20 15.70 -22.52
C LYS A 87 -9.64 15.71 -23.05
N GLY A 88 -10.45 16.63 -22.55
CA GLY A 88 -11.82 16.83 -23.03
C GLY A 88 -11.83 17.03 -24.55
N LYS A 89 -12.81 16.41 -25.22
CA LYS A 89 -13.21 16.78 -26.57
C LYS A 89 -13.61 18.26 -26.54
N ALA A 90 -12.96 19.05 -27.39
CA ALA A 90 -13.43 20.37 -27.79
C ALA A 90 -14.74 20.26 -28.58
#